data_AF-A0A955Y2A7-F1
#
_entry.id   AF-A0A955Y2A7-F1
#
_cell.length_a   1.000
_cell.length_b   1.000
_cell.length_c   1.000
_cell.angle_alpha   90.00
_cell.angle_beta   90.00
_cell.angle_gamma   90.00
#
_symmetry.space_group_name_H-M   'P 1'
#
loop_
_entity.id
_entity.type
_entity.pdbx_description
1 polymer ?
#
loop_
_entity_poly.entity_id
_entity_poly.type
_entity_poly.pdbx_seq_one_letter_code
_entity_poly.pdbx_strand_id
1 'polypeptide(L)'
;ISEGTGTPCADGPASGLTFLSYNPAPDGDGWGNENISLSTCDGPPTGYVGTVGDCADDPTNQPLAAFIYPVAVEYCDGVDNDCNGMLDTDDPNAVAGLWYPDLDGDGFGDDGAVPDETCTPQTGWVSNGYDCDDANAGVQPLATDAICNGIDDNCDGQTDEEAPFTEVFRDADMDGFGGTSLADLISVQCPGDDTSDVSGDCDDQDPDIHPGQVDDDCDGVDQDCDGTADDGAPFVDVPQDVDGDGFAGDTTASEQCPEAIPDVEDCDDDDPGVNPDATEDCDDVDRDCDGVAGRDQRDDCGGGSVTPPPEPTGCGCTNSAAPASIGLIGGLLGLLGLRRRA
;
A
#
# COMPACT_ATOMS: atom_id res chain seq x y z
N ILE A 1 71.50 -0.91 42.47
CA ILE A 1 71.65 -2.38 42.38
C ILE A 1 71.95 -2.67 40.92
N SER A 2 73.05 -3.40 40.70
CA SER A 2 73.57 -3.94 39.44
C SER A 2 74.16 -2.95 38.43
N GLU A 3 75.47 -2.72 38.56
CA GLU A 3 76.32 -2.40 37.42
C GLU A 3 76.52 -3.67 36.59
N GLY A 4 76.04 -3.64 35.34
CA GLY A 4 76.20 -4.73 34.38
C GLY A 4 77.59 -4.70 33.75
N THR A 5 78.20 -5.87 33.69
CA THR A 5 79.56 -6.14 33.21
C THR A 5 79.67 -5.99 31.68
N GLY A 6 80.07 -4.81 31.20
CA GLY A 6 80.68 -4.64 29.88
C GLY A 6 82.18 -4.43 30.08
N THR A 7 83.02 -5.28 29.48
CA THR A 7 84.47 -5.06 29.50
C THR A 7 84.73 -3.81 28.66
N PRO A 8 85.26 -2.69 29.20
CA PRO A 8 85.52 -1.52 28.38
C PRO A 8 86.57 -1.89 27.33
N CYS A 9 86.33 -1.52 26.06
CA CYS A 9 87.28 -1.62 24.95
C CYS A 9 88.72 -1.38 25.47
N ALA A 10 89.51 -2.45 25.58
CA ALA A 10 90.83 -2.36 26.20
C ALA A 10 91.81 -1.70 25.21
N ASP A 11 92.29 -0.51 25.56
CA ASP A 11 93.31 0.24 24.83
C ASP A 11 94.60 -0.59 24.71
N GLY A 12 94.86 -1.12 23.51
CA GLY A 12 96.08 -1.83 23.18
C GLY A 12 96.31 -1.92 21.66
N PRO A 13 97.51 -1.60 21.15
CA PRO A 13 97.76 -1.36 19.72
C PRO A 13 97.85 -2.64 18.86
N ALA A 14 97.29 -3.78 19.30
CA ALA A 14 97.47 -5.09 18.67
C ALA A 14 96.23 -6.00 18.65
N SER A 15 95.05 -5.46 18.94
CA SER A 15 93.77 -6.18 18.82
C SER A 15 93.10 -5.71 17.54
N GLY A 16 92.88 -6.57 16.55
CA GLY A 16 92.18 -6.25 15.30
C GLY A 16 90.69 -5.92 15.50
N LEU A 17 90.40 -4.93 16.34
CA LEU A 17 89.06 -4.50 16.72
C LEU A 17 88.45 -3.70 15.56
N THR A 18 87.30 -4.16 15.10
CA THR A 18 86.46 -3.44 14.14
C THR A 18 85.47 -2.60 14.92
N PHE A 19 85.59 -1.28 14.84
CA PHE A 19 84.55 -0.38 15.31
C PHE A 19 83.43 -0.33 14.29
N LEU A 20 82.20 -0.50 14.76
CA LEU A 20 80.98 -0.31 13.98
C LEU A 20 80.31 0.97 14.47
N SER A 21 79.68 1.68 13.54
CA SER A 21 78.87 2.86 13.86
C SER A 21 77.42 2.44 14.05
N TYR A 22 76.79 3.04 15.06
CA TYR A 22 75.37 2.89 15.33
C TYR A 22 74.73 4.27 15.49
N ASN A 23 73.45 4.36 15.14
CA ASN A 23 72.65 5.58 15.08
C ASN A 23 71.53 5.51 16.12
N PRO A 24 71.17 6.60 16.80
CA PRO A 24 70.09 6.59 17.79
C PRO A 24 68.76 6.25 17.09
N ALA A 25 67.94 5.44 17.74
CA ALA A 25 66.60 5.01 17.31
C ALA A 25 65.60 5.20 18.47
N PRO A 26 65.17 6.44 18.76
CA PRO A 26 64.35 6.78 19.92
C PRO A 26 62.91 6.24 19.88
N ASP A 27 62.38 6.03 18.67
CA ASP A 27 61.05 5.47 18.39
C ASP A 27 61.05 3.93 18.31
N GLY A 28 62.20 3.32 18.04
CA GLY A 28 62.46 1.89 18.19
C GLY A 28 61.94 1.02 17.04
N ASP A 29 61.80 1.59 15.86
CA ASP A 29 61.36 0.96 14.62
C ASP A 29 62.43 0.05 13.96
N GLY A 30 63.69 0.25 14.34
CA GLY A 30 64.84 -0.48 13.79
C GLY A 30 65.64 0.31 12.77
N TRP A 31 65.31 1.57 12.49
CA TRP A 31 66.13 2.51 11.74
C TRP A 31 66.59 3.63 12.66
N GLY A 32 67.57 4.42 12.23
CA GLY A 32 68.12 5.44 13.12
C GLY A 32 68.67 6.64 12.39
N ASN A 33 68.74 7.74 13.12
CA ASN A 33 69.11 9.04 12.63
C ASN A 33 70.52 9.07 12.04
N GLU A 34 70.64 9.24 10.73
CA GLU A 34 71.95 9.26 10.06
C GLU A 34 72.84 10.47 10.42
N ASN A 35 72.25 11.54 10.96
CA ASN A 35 72.95 12.76 11.33
C ASN A 35 73.71 12.63 12.67
N ILE A 36 73.44 11.58 13.44
CA ILE A 36 74.09 11.32 14.73
C ILE A 36 74.59 9.88 14.72
N SER A 37 75.89 9.67 14.93
CA SER A 37 76.44 8.31 15.07
C SER A 37 77.40 8.19 16.25
N LEU A 38 77.42 7.00 16.83
CA LEU A 38 78.31 6.58 17.90
C LEU A 38 79.06 5.32 17.46
N SER A 39 80.40 5.38 17.44
CA SER A 39 81.24 4.23 17.11
C SER A 39 81.62 3.45 18.37
N THR A 40 81.43 2.13 18.36
CA THR A 40 81.78 1.24 19.48
C THR A 40 82.32 -0.11 18.98
N CYS A 41 83.07 -0.78 19.86
CA CYS A 41 83.64 -2.11 19.62
C CYS A 41 82.83 -3.25 20.31
N ASP A 42 81.82 -2.91 21.13
CA ASP A 42 81.10 -3.83 22.02
C ASP A 42 79.65 -4.16 21.57
N GLY A 43 79.28 -3.83 20.33
CA GLY A 43 77.90 -3.99 19.80
C GLY A 43 77.02 -2.75 19.98
N PRO A 44 75.75 -2.77 19.54
CA PRO A 44 74.85 -1.62 19.61
C PRO A 44 74.53 -1.24 21.06
N PRO A 45 74.71 0.03 21.46
CA PRO A 45 74.16 0.54 22.71
C PRO A 45 72.63 0.46 22.74
N THR A 46 72.02 0.43 23.93
CA THR A 46 70.55 0.48 24.05
C THR A 46 69.99 1.74 23.38
N GLY A 47 68.99 1.57 22.51
CA GLY A 47 68.38 2.66 21.73
C GLY A 47 69.21 3.13 20.54
N TYR A 48 70.16 2.30 20.07
CA TYR A 48 70.91 2.54 18.84
C TYR A 48 70.84 1.33 17.91
N VAL A 49 70.81 1.57 16.60
CA VAL A 49 70.75 0.55 15.54
C VAL A 49 71.85 0.78 14.49
N GLY A 50 72.16 -0.25 13.70
CA GLY A 50 73.22 -0.19 12.67
C GLY A 50 72.72 0.23 11.28
N THR A 51 71.41 0.33 11.14
CA THR A 51 70.63 0.75 9.97
C THR A 51 70.43 2.26 10.01
N VAL A 52 70.36 2.89 8.84
CA VAL A 52 70.33 4.35 8.68
C VAL A 52 69.32 4.77 7.63
N GLY A 53 68.83 5.99 7.70
CA GLY A 53 67.87 6.54 6.74
C GLY A 53 66.48 6.78 7.32
N ASP A 54 66.33 6.68 8.65
CA ASP A 54 65.12 7.11 9.33
C ASP A 54 64.94 8.63 9.14
N CYS A 55 63.76 9.02 8.65
CA CYS A 55 63.35 10.39 8.45
C CYS A 55 62.45 10.93 9.58
N ALA A 56 62.07 10.10 10.57
CA ALA A 56 61.17 10.43 11.67
C ALA A 56 61.51 9.74 13.01
N ASP A 57 62.68 10.00 13.59
CA ASP A 57 63.15 9.36 14.84
C ASP A 57 62.45 9.79 16.17
N ASP A 58 61.65 10.86 16.18
CA ASP A 58 61.17 11.50 17.44
C ASP A 58 59.67 11.30 17.67
N PRO A 59 59.25 10.31 18.48
CA PRO A 59 57.86 10.02 18.74
C PRO A 59 57.14 11.11 19.55
N THR A 60 57.89 12.07 20.12
CA THR A 60 57.32 13.20 20.87
C THR A 60 56.84 14.34 19.96
N ASN A 61 57.45 14.47 18.78
CA ASN A 61 57.09 15.45 17.77
C ASN A 61 56.30 14.83 16.60
N GLN A 62 56.48 13.54 16.37
CA GLN A 62 55.83 12.74 15.32
C GLN A 62 55.22 11.49 15.98
N PRO A 63 53.94 11.51 16.41
CA PRO A 63 53.35 10.38 17.15
C PRO A 63 53.36 9.03 16.41
N LEU A 64 53.52 9.07 15.08
CA LEU A 64 53.62 7.89 14.20
C LEU A 64 55.05 7.61 13.72
N ALA A 65 56.07 8.25 14.33
CA ALA A 65 57.50 8.06 14.07
C ALA A 65 57.88 6.59 13.80
N ALA A 66 57.47 5.69 14.69
CA ALA A 66 57.81 4.27 14.59
C ALA A 66 57.23 3.52 13.37
N PHE A 67 56.40 4.16 12.56
CA PHE A 67 55.84 3.63 11.31
C PHE A 67 56.39 4.32 10.06
N ILE A 68 57.27 5.31 10.22
CA ILE A 68 57.87 6.12 9.16
C ILE A 68 59.34 5.73 9.06
N TYR A 69 59.69 4.91 8.09
CA TYR A 69 61.04 4.38 7.94
C TYR A 69 61.29 3.82 6.54
N PRO A 70 62.56 3.66 6.12
CA PRO A 70 62.88 3.09 4.82
C PRO A 70 62.16 1.79 4.52
N VAL A 71 61.50 1.71 3.36
CA VAL A 71 60.67 0.57 2.90
C VAL A 71 59.35 0.34 3.64
N ALA A 72 58.89 1.29 4.46
CA ALA A 72 57.51 1.28 4.93
C ALA A 72 56.52 1.37 3.76
N VAL A 73 55.24 1.13 4.05
CA VAL A 73 54.18 1.38 3.06
C VAL A 73 53.94 2.88 3.02
N GLU A 74 54.00 3.46 1.83
CA GLU A 74 53.60 4.84 1.60
C GLU A 74 52.08 4.95 1.56
N TYR A 75 51.52 5.83 2.37
CA TYR A 75 50.10 6.17 2.37
C TYR A 75 49.91 7.60 1.87
N CYS A 76 48.74 7.88 1.30
CA CYS A 76 48.39 9.25 0.91
C CYS A 76 47.99 10.12 2.11
N ASP A 77 48.88 10.32 3.09
CA ASP A 77 48.62 11.05 4.34
C ASP A 77 49.42 12.37 4.47
N GLY A 78 50.20 12.74 3.45
CA GLY A 78 51.04 13.94 3.44
C GLY A 78 52.41 13.73 4.09
N VAL A 79 52.77 12.50 4.45
CA VAL A 79 54.03 12.13 5.08
C VAL A 79 54.75 11.11 4.20
N ASP A 80 56.05 11.33 3.98
CA ASP A 80 56.96 10.37 3.33
C ASP A 80 57.20 9.23 4.33
N ASN A 81 56.31 8.25 4.34
CA ASN A 81 56.32 7.14 5.28
C ASN A 81 57.49 6.21 4.99
N ASP A 82 57.88 6.05 3.71
CA ASP A 82 58.94 5.12 3.31
C ASP A 82 60.34 5.78 3.20
N CYS A 83 60.45 7.05 3.58
CA CYS A 83 61.66 7.87 3.60
C CYS A 83 62.43 7.90 2.27
N ASN A 84 61.76 7.77 1.13
CA ASN A 84 62.41 7.74 -0.19
C ASN A 84 62.52 9.14 -0.84
N GLY A 85 61.91 10.16 -0.22
CA GLY A 85 61.93 11.55 -0.66
C GLY A 85 60.85 11.90 -1.69
N MET A 86 59.95 10.97 -2.01
CA MET A 86 58.70 11.21 -2.74
C MET A 86 57.55 11.29 -1.73
N LEU A 87 56.49 12.02 -2.07
CA LEU A 87 55.32 12.19 -1.20
C LEU A 87 54.07 11.79 -1.97
N ASP A 88 53.24 10.94 -1.37
CA ASP A 88 51.88 10.65 -1.84
C ASP A 88 51.80 10.43 -3.37
N THR A 89 51.21 11.39 -4.10
CA THR A 89 51.00 11.36 -5.55
C THR A 89 52.27 11.32 -6.39
N ASP A 90 53.40 11.78 -5.83
CA ASP A 90 54.71 11.72 -6.48
C ASP A 90 55.40 10.36 -6.27
N ASP A 91 54.92 9.53 -5.33
CA ASP A 91 55.45 8.18 -5.06
C ASP A 91 54.68 7.09 -5.82
N PRO A 92 55.33 6.33 -6.73
CA PRO A 92 54.68 5.24 -7.47
C PRO A 92 54.27 4.04 -6.61
N ASN A 93 54.73 3.94 -5.36
CA ASN A 93 54.39 2.88 -4.41
C ASN A 93 53.35 3.31 -3.38
N ALA A 94 52.86 4.56 -3.43
CA ALA A 94 51.81 5.04 -2.55
C ALA A 94 50.53 4.21 -2.71
N VAL A 95 49.97 3.79 -1.57
CA VAL A 95 48.67 3.14 -1.50
C VAL A 95 47.59 4.20 -1.62
N ALA A 96 46.97 4.24 -2.79
CA ALA A 96 45.88 5.16 -3.11
C ALA A 96 44.64 4.94 -2.22
N GLY A 97 43.94 6.03 -1.91
CA GLY A 97 42.61 5.97 -1.29
C GLY A 97 41.54 5.59 -2.31
N LEU A 98 40.46 4.99 -1.83
CA LEU A 98 39.24 4.76 -2.62
C LEU A 98 38.30 5.95 -2.45
N TRP A 99 37.81 6.48 -3.57
CA TRP A 99 36.89 7.59 -3.60
C TRP A 99 35.66 7.22 -4.42
N TYR A 100 34.49 7.64 -3.94
CA TYR A 100 33.19 7.39 -4.56
C TYR A 100 32.54 8.75 -4.88
N PRO A 101 31.81 8.88 -6.00
CA PRO A 101 31.11 10.12 -6.33
C PRO A 101 29.98 10.37 -5.32
N ASP A 102 29.82 11.61 -4.88
CA ASP A 102 28.73 12.10 -4.03
C ASP A 102 27.86 13.00 -4.92
N LEU A 103 26.77 12.42 -5.45
CA LEU A 103 26.01 13.02 -6.56
C LEU A 103 24.94 14.02 -6.09
N ASP A 104 24.44 13.90 -4.87
CA ASP A 104 23.45 14.78 -4.29
C ASP A 104 23.99 15.73 -3.20
N GLY A 105 25.22 15.50 -2.75
CA GLY A 105 25.98 16.40 -1.89
C GLY A 105 25.70 16.22 -0.39
N ASP A 106 25.35 15.03 0.05
CA ASP A 106 25.07 14.74 1.47
C ASP A 106 26.30 14.26 2.26
N GLY A 107 27.39 13.89 1.57
CA GLY A 107 28.64 13.43 2.15
C GLY A 107 28.83 11.91 2.15
N PHE A 108 27.89 11.16 1.59
CA PHE A 108 28.00 9.73 1.29
C PHE A 108 28.17 9.53 -0.21
N GLY A 109 28.87 8.45 -0.57
CA GLY A 109 29.19 8.17 -1.96
C GLY A 109 28.46 6.95 -2.49
N ASP A 110 28.19 6.95 -3.79
CA ASP A 110 27.51 5.90 -4.55
C ASP A 110 28.03 4.50 -4.20
N ASP A 111 27.17 3.65 -3.64
CA ASP A 111 27.50 2.26 -3.26
C ASP A 111 27.63 1.32 -4.48
N GLY A 112 27.08 1.72 -5.62
CA GLY A 112 27.08 1.00 -6.89
C GLY A 112 28.18 1.45 -7.85
N ALA A 113 28.85 2.57 -7.57
CA ALA A 113 29.94 3.10 -8.37
C ALA A 113 31.21 2.25 -8.27
N VAL A 114 31.97 2.24 -9.36
CA VAL A 114 33.38 1.80 -9.30
C VAL A 114 34.19 2.95 -8.70
N PRO A 115 34.84 2.78 -7.54
CA PRO A 115 35.61 3.85 -6.92
C PRO A 115 36.84 4.22 -7.75
N ASP A 116 37.24 5.49 -7.64
CA ASP A 116 38.51 5.99 -8.18
C ASP A 116 39.62 5.77 -7.15
N GLU A 117 40.74 5.20 -7.57
CA GLU A 117 41.91 4.89 -6.74
C GLU A 117 42.96 5.99 -6.90
N THR A 118 42.91 7.02 -6.05
CA THR A 118 43.86 8.15 -6.10
C THR A 118 44.22 8.68 -4.71
N CYS A 119 45.33 9.41 -4.59
CA CYS A 119 45.65 10.12 -3.35
C CYS A 119 44.86 11.43 -3.17
N THR A 120 44.41 12.04 -4.26
CA THR A 120 43.70 13.32 -4.23
C THR A 120 42.33 13.17 -4.87
N PRO A 121 41.23 13.19 -4.09
CA PRO A 121 39.90 13.05 -4.63
C PRO A 121 39.57 14.18 -5.59
N GLN A 122 38.74 13.86 -6.57
CA GLN A 122 38.07 14.87 -7.38
C GLN A 122 37.05 15.63 -6.52
N THR A 123 36.69 16.85 -6.92
CA THR A 123 35.63 17.60 -6.21
C THR A 123 34.29 16.87 -6.36
N GLY A 124 33.56 16.69 -5.25
CA GLY A 124 32.31 15.92 -5.21
C GLY A 124 32.52 14.42 -5.11
N TRP A 125 33.66 13.99 -4.55
CA TRP A 125 33.94 12.58 -4.24
C TRP A 125 34.30 12.44 -2.77
N VAL A 126 33.86 11.36 -2.14
CA VAL A 126 34.03 11.06 -0.72
C VAL A 126 34.67 9.69 -0.51
N SER A 127 35.24 9.46 0.67
CA SER A 127 36.03 8.25 0.97
C SER A 127 35.18 7.05 1.40
N ASN A 128 33.88 7.11 1.19
CA ASN A 128 32.91 6.10 1.61
C ASN A 128 31.95 5.83 0.44
N GLY A 129 31.50 4.58 0.29
CA GLY A 129 30.64 4.13 -0.80
C GLY A 129 29.42 3.44 -0.21
N TYR A 130 28.59 4.20 0.51
CA TYR A 130 27.51 3.68 1.36
C TYR A 130 26.16 4.33 1.06
N ASP A 131 26.09 5.26 0.11
CA ASP A 131 24.83 5.88 -0.30
C ASP A 131 24.05 4.90 -1.20
N CYS A 132 22.79 4.67 -0.84
CA CYS A 132 21.88 3.79 -1.55
C CYS A 132 20.92 4.54 -2.51
N ASP A 133 20.83 5.87 -2.43
CA ASP A 133 20.09 6.73 -3.36
C ASP A 133 20.79 8.07 -3.62
N ASP A 134 21.79 8.03 -4.49
CA ASP A 134 22.57 9.17 -4.99
C ASP A 134 21.79 10.34 -5.65
N ALA A 135 20.47 10.24 -5.75
CA ALA A 135 19.62 11.31 -6.25
C ALA A 135 18.92 12.09 -5.12
N ASN A 136 19.05 11.64 -3.87
CA ASN A 136 18.27 12.12 -2.75
C ASN A 136 19.07 12.21 -1.45
N ALA A 137 19.60 13.40 -1.17
CA ALA A 137 20.38 13.71 0.02
C ALA A 137 19.68 13.47 1.39
N GLY A 138 18.41 13.05 1.38
CA GLY A 138 17.68 12.60 2.57
C GLY A 138 17.81 11.10 2.85
N VAL A 139 18.30 10.32 1.89
CA VAL A 139 18.41 8.85 1.93
C VAL A 139 19.90 8.50 2.01
N GLN A 140 20.39 8.23 3.21
CA GLN A 140 21.81 8.03 3.46
C GLN A 140 22.06 7.28 4.77
N PRO A 141 23.22 6.66 4.95
CA PRO A 141 23.58 6.06 6.23
C PRO A 141 23.41 7.03 7.41
N LEU A 142 22.83 6.51 8.50
CA LEU A 142 22.55 7.27 9.73
C LEU A 142 21.43 8.32 9.61
N ALA A 143 20.71 8.38 8.48
CA ALA A 143 19.43 9.08 8.46
C ALA A 143 18.43 8.43 9.42
N THR A 144 17.35 9.16 9.71
CA THR A 144 16.21 8.64 10.47
C THR A 144 15.14 8.24 9.49
N ASP A 145 14.60 7.04 9.65
CA ASP A 145 13.56 6.52 8.76
C ASP A 145 12.28 7.36 8.84
N ALA A 146 11.81 7.82 7.69
CA ALA A 146 10.60 8.59 7.60
C ALA A 146 9.39 7.64 7.60
N ILE A 147 8.69 7.63 8.72
CA ILE A 147 7.58 6.70 9.02
C ILE A 147 6.60 6.50 7.85
N CYS A 148 6.56 5.27 7.35
CA CYS A 148 5.61 4.74 6.40
C CYS A 148 5.66 5.40 5.02
N ASN A 149 6.87 5.71 4.54
CA ASN A 149 7.08 6.19 3.16
C ASN A 149 7.47 5.06 2.19
N GLY A 150 7.78 3.86 2.68
CA GLY A 150 8.22 2.73 1.88
C GLY A 150 9.64 2.86 1.32
N ILE A 151 10.47 3.72 1.90
CA ILE A 151 11.87 3.96 1.52
C ILE A 151 12.77 3.55 2.69
N ASP A 152 13.88 2.88 2.40
CA ASP A 152 15.00 2.70 3.33
C ASP A 152 15.77 4.01 3.38
N ASP A 153 15.39 4.95 4.26
CA ASP A 153 16.02 6.27 4.28
C ASP A 153 17.43 6.20 4.89
N ASN A 154 17.73 5.18 5.68
CA ASN A 154 19.00 5.07 6.40
C ASN A 154 20.01 4.07 5.79
N CYS A 155 19.69 3.49 4.64
CA CYS A 155 20.48 2.54 3.87
C CYS A 155 20.94 1.31 4.69
N ASP A 156 20.12 0.82 5.62
CA ASP A 156 20.46 -0.38 6.43
C ASP A 156 19.90 -1.70 5.86
N GLY A 157 19.12 -1.62 4.78
CA GLY A 157 18.48 -2.73 4.10
C GLY A 157 17.10 -3.09 4.65
N GLN A 158 16.57 -2.31 5.60
CA GLN A 158 15.19 -2.40 6.09
C GLN A 158 14.43 -1.14 5.69
N THR A 159 13.11 -1.20 5.76
CA THR A 159 12.25 -0.09 5.33
C THR A 159 11.26 0.16 6.44
N ASP A 160 11.15 1.43 6.83
CA ASP A 160 10.23 1.92 7.84
C ASP A 160 10.41 1.24 9.20
N GLU A 161 11.58 0.68 9.54
CA GLU A 161 11.74 -0.17 10.75
C GLU A 161 11.59 0.61 12.06
N GLU A 162 11.68 1.94 12.02
CA GLU A 162 11.40 2.83 13.15
C GLU A 162 9.91 3.13 13.36
N ALA A 163 9.03 2.72 12.43
CA ALA A 163 7.59 2.91 12.55
C ALA A 163 6.97 2.13 13.73
N PRO A 164 6.02 2.74 14.47
CA PRO A 164 5.39 2.06 15.58
C PRO A 164 4.42 0.97 15.07
N PHE A 165 4.42 -0.17 15.75
CA PHE A 165 3.38 -1.16 15.58
C PHE A 165 2.04 -0.61 16.09
N THR A 166 1.01 -0.76 15.27
CA THR A 166 -0.37 -0.36 15.60
C THR A 166 -1.26 -1.61 15.54
N GLU A 167 -2.19 -1.72 16.49
CA GLU A 167 -3.23 -2.76 16.46
C GLU A 167 -4.41 -2.23 15.61
N VAL A 168 -4.72 -2.96 14.54
CA VAL A 168 -5.76 -2.64 13.55
C VAL A 168 -6.50 -3.91 13.17
N PHE A 169 -7.70 -3.79 12.62
CA PHE A 169 -8.42 -4.89 12.01
C PHE A 169 -8.01 -5.00 10.53
N ARG A 170 -7.92 -6.23 10.01
CA ARG A 170 -7.87 -6.44 8.57
C ARG A 170 -9.16 -5.89 7.96
N ASP A 171 -9.02 -5.18 6.85
CA ASP A 171 -10.10 -4.63 6.03
C ASP A 171 -9.82 -5.12 4.60
N ALA A 172 -10.44 -6.24 4.20
CA ALA A 172 -10.02 -6.95 2.99
C ALA A 172 -10.65 -6.41 1.69
N ASP A 173 -11.74 -5.64 1.80
CA ASP A 173 -12.42 -5.00 0.67
C ASP A 173 -12.25 -3.47 0.60
N MET A 174 -11.60 -2.88 1.61
CA MET A 174 -11.15 -1.48 1.69
C MET A 174 -12.29 -0.48 1.84
N ASP A 175 -13.34 -0.83 2.58
CA ASP A 175 -14.47 0.06 2.87
C ASP A 175 -14.26 0.96 4.11
N GLY A 176 -13.20 0.68 4.89
CA GLY A 176 -12.86 1.40 6.11
C GLY A 176 -13.37 0.76 7.39
N PHE A 177 -13.95 -0.44 7.34
CA PHE A 177 -14.30 -1.29 8.47
C PHE A 177 -13.54 -2.61 8.35
N GLY A 178 -13.04 -3.09 9.48
CA GLY A 178 -12.48 -4.42 9.53
C GLY A 178 -13.43 -5.42 10.19
N GLY A 179 -13.14 -6.68 9.97
CA GLY A 179 -13.92 -7.81 10.47
C GLY A 179 -14.31 -7.74 11.96
N THR A 180 -15.42 -8.39 12.29
CA THR A 180 -16.01 -8.43 13.64
C THR A 180 -15.24 -9.26 14.67
N SER A 181 -14.24 -10.06 14.28
CA SER A 181 -13.57 -11.00 15.17
C SER A 181 -12.27 -10.46 15.73
N LEU A 182 -11.94 -10.84 16.98
CA LEU A 182 -10.57 -10.66 17.52
C LEU A 182 -9.52 -11.46 16.73
N ALA A 183 -9.94 -12.39 15.86
CA ALA A 183 -9.05 -13.06 14.93
C ALA A 183 -8.57 -12.13 13.80
N ASP A 184 -9.31 -11.05 13.52
CA ASP A 184 -9.01 -10.09 12.46
C ASP A 184 -8.15 -8.93 12.99
N LEU A 185 -8.01 -8.82 14.31
CA LEU A 185 -7.09 -7.89 14.97
C LEU A 185 -5.64 -8.34 14.73
N ILE A 186 -4.90 -7.51 14.00
CA ILE A 186 -3.50 -7.70 13.67
C ILE A 186 -2.66 -6.55 14.23
N SER A 187 -1.38 -6.83 14.45
CA SER A 187 -0.40 -5.79 14.79
C SER A 187 0.55 -5.63 13.63
N VAL A 188 0.46 -4.48 12.96
CA VAL A 188 1.25 -4.18 11.77
C VAL A 188 1.99 -2.88 11.94
N GLN A 189 3.13 -2.81 11.28
CA GLN A 189 3.90 -1.61 11.10
C GLN A 189 3.41 -0.97 9.80
N CYS A 190 3.13 0.33 9.83
CA CYS A 190 2.54 1.05 8.70
C CYS A 190 1.22 0.46 8.17
N PRO A 191 0.11 0.59 8.94
CA PRO A 191 -1.21 0.20 8.46
C PRO A 191 -1.54 0.87 7.11
N GLY A 192 -1.97 0.05 6.15
CA GLY A 192 -2.33 0.46 4.79
C GLY A 192 -3.83 0.65 4.62
N ASP A 193 -4.27 0.69 3.36
CA ASP A 193 -5.68 0.68 2.97
C ASP A 193 -6.36 -0.68 3.17
N ASP A 194 -5.60 -1.76 3.39
CA ASP A 194 -6.07 -3.10 3.71
C ASP A 194 -6.30 -3.35 5.22
N THR A 195 -6.36 -2.26 5.99
CA THR A 195 -6.57 -2.29 7.44
C THR A 195 -7.42 -1.11 7.92
N SER A 196 -8.20 -1.34 8.97
CA SER A 196 -9.01 -0.30 9.61
C SER A 196 -8.83 -0.26 11.14
N ASP A 197 -8.90 0.93 11.74
CA ASP A 197 -8.99 1.11 13.19
C ASP A 197 -10.42 0.91 13.73
N VAL A 198 -11.38 0.71 12.83
CA VAL A 198 -12.80 0.47 13.13
C VAL A 198 -13.12 -1.00 12.85
N SER A 199 -13.67 -1.70 13.83
CA SER A 199 -14.23 -3.04 13.65
C SER A 199 -15.74 -2.98 13.40
N GLY A 200 -16.30 -4.00 12.78
CA GLY A 200 -17.75 -4.18 12.73
C GLY A 200 -18.26 -4.79 11.44
N ASP A 201 -17.36 -5.04 10.49
CA ASP A 201 -17.71 -5.63 9.21
C ASP A 201 -18.13 -7.11 9.36
N CYS A 202 -19.36 -7.39 8.92
CA CYS A 202 -19.97 -8.70 8.95
C CYS A 202 -19.71 -9.53 7.67
N ASP A 203 -19.24 -8.92 6.58
CA ASP A 203 -18.67 -9.58 5.40
C ASP A 203 -17.48 -8.78 4.82
N ASP A 204 -16.30 -8.97 5.43
CA ASP A 204 -14.98 -8.35 5.13
C ASP A 204 -14.44 -8.58 3.70
N GLN A 205 -15.28 -9.04 2.77
CA GLN A 205 -14.98 -9.21 1.34
C GLN A 205 -15.97 -8.47 0.43
N ASP A 206 -16.98 -7.82 0.98
CA ASP A 206 -18.00 -7.06 0.25
C ASP A 206 -18.14 -5.63 0.81
N PRO A 207 -17.61 -4.61 0.10
CA PRO A 207 -17.56 -3.23 0.58
C PRO A 207 -18.94 -2.54 0.62
N ASP A 208 -20.01 -3.23 0.21
CA ASP A 208 -21.39 -2.79 0.36
C ASP A 208 -22.04 -3.34 1.66
N ILE A 209 -21.33 -4.15 2.47
CA ILE A 209 -21.82 -4.78 3.71
C ILE A 209 -20.96 -4.33 4.90
N HIS A 210 -21.36 -3.26 5.57
CA HIS A 210 -20.64 -2.75 6.74
C HIS A 210 -21.50 -1.78 7.57
N PRO A 211 -21.11 -1.47 8.83
CA PRO A 211 -21.89 -0.58 9.70
C PRO A 211 -22.32 0.75 9.07
N GLY A 212 -23.63 0.98 9.09
CA GLY A 212 -24.25 2.23 8.63
C GLY A 212 -24.57 2.31 7.13
N GLN A 213 -24.53 1.19 6.41
CA GLN A 213 -25.13 1.06 5.09
C GLN A 213 -26.66 1.18 5.11
N VAL A 214 -27.26 1.24 3.93
CA VAL A 214 -28.71 1.21 3.77
C VAL A 214 -29.14 -0.22 3.47
N ASP A 215 -29.96 -0.78 4.34
CA ASP A 215 -30.52 -2.13 4.23
C ASP A 215 -32.00 -2.06 3.77
N ASP A 216 -32.23 -1.74 2.49
CA ASP A 216 -33.58 -1.53 1.91
C ASP A 216 -33.89 -2.32 0.63
N ASP A 217 -33.05 -3.29 0.28
CA ASP A 217 -33.09 -4.01 -0.99
C ASP A 217 -33.85 -5.34 -0.97
N CYS A 218 -34.28 -5.80 0.22
CA CYS A 218 -35.12 -6.99 0.40
C CYS A 218 -34.47 -8.28 -0.12
N ASP A 219 -33.16 -8.44 0.07
CA ASP A 219 -32.41 -9.62 -0.36
C ASP A 219 -32.10 -10.61 0.78
N GLY A 220 -32.44 -10.24 2.03
CA GLY A 220 -32.21 -11.04 3.23
C GLY A 220 -30.78 -11.03 3.75
N VAL A 221 -29.92 -10.17 3.21
CA VAL A 221 -28.59 -9.84 3.72
C VAL A 221 -28.72 -8.64 4.67
N ASP A 222 -27.84 -8.58 5.68
CA ASP A 222 -27.76 -7.50 6.67
C ASP A 222 -26.62 -6.58 6.24
N GLN A 223 -26.89 -5.58 5.41
CA GLN A 223 -25.85 -4.73 4.81
C GLN A 223 -25.28 -3.75 5.83
N ASP A 224 -26.03 -3.38 6.86
CA ASP A 224 -25.59 -2.40 7.86
C ASP A 224 -25.03 -3.05 9.15
N CYS A 225 -24.94 -4.38 9.17
CA CYS A 225 -24.40 -5.21 10.23
C CYS A 225 -25.00 -4.92 11.62
N ASP A 226 -26.26 -4.49 11.70
CA ASP A 226 -26.94 -4.20 12.96
C ASP A 226 -27.55 -5.43 13.64
N GLY A 227 -27.57 -6.56 12.92
CA GLY A 227 -28.11 -7.85 13.34
C GLY A 227 -29.52 -8.15 12.83
N THR A 228 -30.09 -7.29 11.99
CA THR A 228 -31.39 -7.47 11.35
C THR A 228 -31.35 -7.12 9.86
N ALA A 229 -31.46 -8.14 9.00
CA ALA A 229 -31.62 -7.95 7.56
C ALA A 229 -32.93 -7.26 7.18
N ASP A 230 -32.89 -6.45 6.13
CA ASP A 230 -33.99 -5.74 5.47
C ASP A 230 -34.74 -4.75 6.37
N ASP A 231 -34.11 -4.23 7.43
CA ASP A 231 -34.78 -3.41 8.44
C ASP A 231 -35.04 -1.95 8.00
N GLY A 232 -34.27 -1.46 7.02
CA GLY A 232 -34.45 -0.20 6.32
C GLY A 232 -35.46 -0.26 5.18
N ALA A 233 -35.91 -1.47 4.80
CA ALA A 233 -36.88 -1.66 3.74
C ALA A 233 -38.24 -1.01 4.06
N PRO A 234 -38.90 -0.36 3.09
CA PRO A 234 -40.19 0.26 3.32
C PRO A 234 -41.27 -0.79 3.58
N PHE A 235 -42.09 -0.54 4.59
CA PHE A 235 -43.35 -1.26 4.77
C PHE A 235 -44.27 -0.99 3.57
N VAL A 236 -44.79 -2.07 2.98
CA VAL A 236 -45.78 -2.02 1.91
C VAL A 236 -47.07 -2.63 2.43
N ASP A 237 -48.20 -2.00 2.13
CA ASP A 237 -49.51 -2.56 2.42
C ASP A 237 -49.83 -3.63 1.36
N VAL A 238 -49.86 -4.90 1.79
CA VAL A 238 -50.10 -6.07 0.95
C VAL A 238 -51.56 -6.50 1.12
N PRO A 239 -52.33 -6.64 0.02
CA PRO A 239 -53.66 -7.26 0.04
C PRO A 239 -53.59 -8.69 0.60
N GLN A 240 -54.56 -9.07 1.43
CA GLN A 240 -54.61 -10.40 2.07
C GLN A 240 -55.69 -11.27 1.44
N ASP A 241 -55.30 -12.51 1.10
CA ASP A 241 -56.22 -13.61 0.79
C ASP A 241 -56.69 -14.23 2.11
N VAL A 242 -57.87 -13.81 2.58
CA VAL A 242 -58.38 -14.14 3.93
C VAL A 242 -59.00 -15.54 3.97
N ASP A 243 -59.60 -16.01 2.89
CA ASP A 243 -60.27 -17.30 2.81
C ASP A 243 -59.46 -18.41 2.11
N GLY A 244 -58.34 -18.06 1.48
CA GLY A 244 -57.35 -18.95 0.91
C GLY A 244 -57.64 -19.42 -0.51
N ASP A 245 -58.40 -18.66 -1.29
CA ASP A 245 -58.79 -19.02 -2.66
C ASP A 245 -57.81 -18.55 -3.76
N GLY A 246 -56.84 -17.71 -3.39
CA GLY A 246 -55.81 -17.16 -4.27
C GLY A 246 -56.06 -15.74 -4.78
N PHE A 247 -57.18 -15.11 -4.42
CA PHE A 247 -57.48 -13.71 -4.68
C PHE A 247 -57.50 -12.93 -3.36
N ALA A 248 -57.15 -11.65 -3.41
CA ALA A 248 -57.22 -10.77 -2.27
C ALA A 248 -58.21 -9.63 -2.57
N GLY A 249 -58.96 -9.18 -1.58
CA GLY A 249 -59.79 -7.98 -1.73
C GLY A 249 -59.23 -6.78 -1.02
N ASP A 250 -60.07 -6.07 -0.25
CA ASP A 250 -59.73 -4.75 0.29
C ASP A 250 -58.95 -4.79 1.60
N THR A 251 -58.84 -5.97 2.21
CA THR A 251 -58.11 -6.19 3.45
C THR A 251 -56.61 -6.14 3.18
N THR A 252 -55.88 -5.24 3.85
CA THR A 252 -54.41 -5.16 3.75
C THR A 252 -53.70 -5.43 5.07
N ALA A 253 -52.50 -6.00 4.99
CA ALA A 253 -51.53 -6.04 6.08
C ALA A 253 -50.25 -5.33 5.67
N SER A 254 -49.65 -4.61 6.61
CA SER A 254 -48.37 -3.93 6.39
C SER A 254 -47.25 -4.95 6.59
N GLU A 255 -46.54 -5.26 5.51
CA GLU A 255 -45.44 -6.21 5.50
C GLU A 255 -44.16 -5.54 4.98
N GLN A 256 -43.04 -5.89 5.60
CA GLN A 256 -41.71 -5.57 5.07
C GLN A 256 -41.31 -6.68 4.09
N CYS A 257 -40.79 -6.27 2.93
CA CYS A 257 -40.31 -7.17 1.89
C CYS A 257 -41.31 -8.27 1.44
N PRO A 258 -42.49 -7.90 0.91
CA PRO A 258 -43.43 -8.89 0.41
C PRO A 258 -42.90 -9.61 -0.84
N GLU A 259 -42.88 -10.94 -0.79
CA GLU A 259 -42.41 -11.82 -1.88
C GLU A 259 -43.28 -11.72 -3.15
N ALA A 260 -44.56 -11.39 -2.99
CA ALA A 260 -45.52 -11.17 -4.06
C ALA A 260 -46.71 -10.32 -3.58
N ILE A 261 -47.30 -9.55 -4.50
CA ILE A 261 -48.58 -8.86 -4.26
C ILE A 261 -49.67 -9.71 -4.95
N PRO A 262 -50.63 -10.30 -4.20
CA PRO A 262 -51.75 -11.04 -4.79
C PRO A 262 -52.65 -10.13 -5.63
N ASP A 263 -53.42 -10.74 -6.54
CA ASP A 263 -54.34 -9.98 -7.40
C ASP A 263 -55.54 -9.46 -6.57
N VAL A 264 -55.97 -8.23 -6.85
CA VAL A 264 -56.84 -7.43 -5.97
C VAL A 264 -58.32 -7.43 -6.39
N GLU A 265 -58.79 -8.56 -6.89
CA GLU A 265 -60.09 -8.64 -7.59
C GLU A 265 -61.11 -9.53 -6.88
N ASP A 266 -60.89 -9.86 -5.60
CA ASP A 266 -61.89 -10.50 -4.73
C ASP A 266 -62.95 -9.49 -4.25
N CYS A 267 -64.23 -9.87 -4.35
CA CYS A 267 -65.37 -9.06 -3.94
C CYS A 267 -66.05 -9.54 -2.64
N ASP A 268 -65.62 -10.67 -2.05
CA ASP A 268 -66.02 -11.13 -0.72
C ASP A 268 -64.91 -11.97 -0.05
N ASP A 269 -63.92 -11.30 0.57
CA ASP A 269 -62.76 -11.88 1.28
C ASP A 269 -63.07 -12.94 2.36
N ASP A 270 -64.34 -13.14 2.73
CA ASP A 270 -64.75 -14.14 3.72
C ASP A 270 -65.33 -15.43 3.08
N ASP A 271 -65.50 -15.50 1.75
CA ASP A 271 -66.10 -16.63 1.01
C ASP A 271 -65.27 -17.10 -0.20
N PRO A 272 -64.57 -18.26 -0.11
CA PRO A 272 -63.65 -18.74 -1.17
C PRO A 272 -64.37 -19.24 -2.44
N GLY A 273 -65.69 -19.05 -2.50
CA GLY A 273 -66.53 -19.29 -3.67
C GLY A 273 -66.90 -18.01 -4.43
N VAL A 274 -66.40 -16.84 -4.02
CA VAL A 274 -66.65 -15.52 -4.62
C VAL A 274 -65.30 -14.93 -5.01
N ASN A 275 -64.92 -15.05 -6.28
CA ASN A 275 -63.67 -14.52 -6.84
C ASN A 275 -63.74 -14.52 -8.39
N PRO A 276 -62.85 -13.81 -9.10
CA PRO A 276 -62.87 -13.71 -10.57
C PRO A 276 -62.86 -15.02 -11.37
N ASP A 277 -62.39 -16.12 -10.76
CA ASP A 277 -62.36 -17.45 -11.37
C ASP A 277 -63.60 -18.30 -10.99
N ALA A 278 -64.46 -17.81 -10.10
CA ALA A 278 -65.66 -18.49 -9.68
C ALA A 278 -66.68 -18.59 -10.83
N THR A 279 -67.58 -19.56 -10.73
CA THR A 279 -68.65 -19.75 -11.71
C THR A 279 -69.95 -19.19 -11.16
N GLU A 280 -70.60 -18.30 -11.90
CA GLU A 280 -71.93 -17.78 -11.58
C GLU A 280 -73.01 -18.86 -11.44
N ASP A 281 -73.75 -18.79 -10.34
CA ASP A 281 -74.99 -19.55 -10.14
C ASP A 281 -76.21 -18.66 -10.47
N CYS A 282 -77.41 -19.06 -10.05
CA CYS A 282 -78.66 -18.34 -10.31
C CYS A 282 -79.24 -17.69 -9.05
N ASP A 283 -78.39 -17.31 -8.10
CA ASP A 283 -78.79 -16.47 -6.98
C ASP A 283 -78.41 -15.00 -7.26
N ASP A 284 -78.61 -14.16 -6.25
CA ASP A 284 -78.34 -12.72 -6.34
C ASP A 284 -76.90 -12.37 -5.89
N VAL A 285 -76.00 -13.36 -5.84
CA VAL A 285 -74.58 -13.18 -5.50
C VAL A 285 -73.78 -13.09 -6.79
N ASP A 286 -72.99 -12.04 -6.91
CA ASP A 286 -71.97 -11.85 -7.95
C ASP A 286 -70.71 -12.59 -7.47
N ARG A 287 -70.50 -13.81 -7.98
CA ARG A 287 -69.40 -14.68 -7.59
C ARG A 287 -68.15 -14.39 -8.41
N ASP A 288 -68.25 -14.01 -9.67
CA ASP A 288 -67.10 -13.73 -10.52
C ASP A 288 -66.63 -12.27 -10.52
N CYS A 289 -67.24 -11.44 -9.67
CA CYS A 289 -66.85 -10.07 -9.41
C CYS A 289 -66.84 -9.18 -10.67
N ASP A 290 -67.60 -9.55 -11.71
CA ASP A 290 -67.69 -8.80 -12.97
C ASP A 290 -68.68 -7.62 -12.91
N GLY A 291 -69.41 -7.50 -11.79
CA GLY A 291 -70.43 -6.51 -11.54
C GLY A 291 -71.85 -6.94 -11.93
N VAL A 292 -72.06 -8.23 -12.27
CA VAL A 292 -73.34 -8.82 -12.69
C VAL A 292 -73.64 -10.09 -11.87
N ALA A 293 -74.52 -9.95 -10.88
CA ALA A 293 -75.04 -11.11 -10.17
C ALA A 293 -75.88 -12.05 -11.07
N GLY A 294 -75.58 -13.35 -10.98
CA GLY A 294 -76.26 -14.44 -11.69
C GLY A 294 -75.63 -14.73 -13.06
N ARG A 295 -75.92 -15.90 -13.66
CA ARG A 295 -75.25 -16.31 -14.92
C ARG A 295 -75.18 -15.20 -15.99
N ASP A 296 -73.94 -14.83 -16.27
CA ASP A 296 -73.43 -13.87 -17.25
C ASP A 296 -73.94 -14.11 -18.70
N GLN A 297 -74.45 -15.32 -18.95
CA GLN A 297 -75.29 -15.62 -20.11
C GLN A 297 -76.77 -15.52 -19.77
N ARG A 298 -77.40 -14.50 -20.38
CA ARG A 298 -78.81 -14.06 -20.32
C ARG A 298 -79.91 -15.12 -20.54
N ASP A 299 -79.68 -16.43 -20.42
CA ASP A 299 -80.58 -17.47 -20.91
C ASP A 299 -80.77 -18.76 -20.05
N ASP A 300 -80.28 -18.88 -18.80
CA ASP A 300 -80.46 -20.17 -18.07
C ASP A 300 -80.76 -20.09 -16.55
N CYS A 301 -81.27 -18.96 -16.05
CA CYS A 301 -81.95 -18.92 -14.77
C CYS A 301 -83.46 -18.93 -15.02
N GLY A 302 -84.00 -20.14 -15.20
CA GLY A 302 -85.38 -20.38 -15.65
C GLY A 302 -86.47 -19.71 -14.80
N GLY A 303 -86.83 -18.49 -15.17
CA GLY A 303 -88.09 -17.83 -14.80
C GLY A 303 -89.15 -18.10 -15.86
N GLY A 304 -90.21 -18.81 -15.47
CA GLY A 304 -91.33 -19.19 -16.35
C GLY A 304 -91.93 -18.03 -17.15
N SER A 305 -92.26 -18.35 -18.41
CA SER A 305 -92.76 -17.48 -19.47
C SER A 305 -93.68 -16.34 -19.04
N VAL A 306 -93.33 -15.12 -19.45
CA VAL A 306 -94.33 -14.08 -19.74
C VAL A 306 -94.17 -13.67 -21.19
N THR A 307 -95.06 -14.17 -22.04
CA THR A 307 -95.18 -13.78 -23.45
C THR A 307 -95.54 -12.28 -23.56
N PRO A 308 -94.90 -11.48 -24.43
CA PRO A 308 -95.29 -10.10 -24.64
C PRO A 308 -96.56 -9.98 -25.52
N PRO A 309 -97.40 -8.93 -25.34
CA PRO A 309 -98.60 -8.72 -26.13
C PRO A 309 -98.28 -8.12 -27.52
N PRO A 310 -99.16 -8.28 -28.52
CA PRO A 310 -98.84 -7.89 -29.90
C PRO A 310 -98.97 -6.38 -30.13
N GLU A 311 -98.01 -5.83 -30.87
CA GLU A 311 -98.01 -4.44 -31.36
C GLU A 311 -99.13 -4.16 -32.37
N PRO A 312 -99.67 -2.92 -32.41
CA PRO A 312 -100.45 -2.44 -33.53
C PRO A 312 -99.57 -1.71 -34.56
N THR A 313 -99.86 -2.01 -35.82
CA THR A 313 -99.36 -1.41 -37.06
C THR A 313 -99.56 0.10 -37.18
N GLY A 314 -98.51 0.81 -37.63
CA GLY A 314 -98.58 1.60 -38.87
C GLY A 314 -98.46 3.14 -38.80
N CYS A 315 -97.73 3.66 -39.79
CA CYS A 315 -97.53 5.07 -40.23
C CYS A 315 -96.51 5.88 -39.39
N GLY A 316 -95.51 6.57 -39.94
CA GLY A 316 -95.14 6.94 -41.30
C GLY A 316 -93.99 7.97 -41.23
N CYS A 317 -93.22 8.07 -42.31
CA CYS A 317 -92.07 8.95 -42.66
C CYS A 317 -91.97 10.31 -41.92
N THR A 318 -90.80 10.92 -41.67
CA THR A 318 -89.83 11.44 -42.67
C THR A 318 -88.48 11.88 -42.08
N ASN A 319 -87.44 11.77 -42.91
CA ASN A 319 -86.06 12.29 -42.85
C ASN A 319 -85.81 13.69 -42.26
N SER A 320 -84.62 13.89 -41.68
CA SER A 320 -83.66 14.93 -42.09
C SER A 320 -82.28 14.72 -41.45
N ALA A 321 -81.28 14.30 -42.22
CA ALA A 321 -79.87 14.58 -41.92
C ALA A 321 -79.07 14.67 -43.23
N ALA A 322 -78.38 15.80 -43.38
CA ALA A 322 -77.42 16.14 -44.42
C ALA A 322 -76.47 17.19 -43.80
N PRO A 323 -75.26 17.45 -44.34
CA PRO A 323 -74.43 16.66 -45.27
C PRO A 323 -72.91 16.65 -44.95
N ALA A 324 -72.16 15.95 -45.83
CA ALA A 324 -70.78 16.22 -46.34
C ALA A 324 -69.59 16.07 -45.36
N SER A 325 -68.52 15.27 -45.57
CA SER A 325 -67.73 14.78 -46.73
C SER A 325 -66.83 15.80 -47.45
N ILE A 326 -65.60 15.33 -47.74
CA ILE A 326 -64.52 15.83 -48.64
C ILE A 326 -63.46 16.69 -47.89
N GLY A 327 -62.14 16.51 -48.00
CA GLY A 327 -61.24 15.69 -48.82
C GLY A 327 -59.79 16.18 -48.52
N LEU A 328 -58.81 15.28 -48.33
CA LEU A 328 -57.72 14.92 -49.26
C LEU A 328 -56.50 15.89 -49.29
N ILE A 329 -55.32 15.29 -49.53
CA ILE A 329 -53.97 15.86 -49.84
C ILE A 329 -53.12 16.12 -48.56
N GLY A 330 -51.86 15.72 -48.40
CA GLY A 330 -50.84 15.09 -49.26
C GLY A 330 -49.44 15.63 -48.91
N GLY A 331 -48.43 14.76 -48.84
CA GLY A 331 -46.98 15.08 -48.79
C GLY A 331 -46.43 15.55 -47.43
N LEU A 332 -45.13 15.48 -47.11
CA LEU A 332 -43.92 15.05 -47.81
C LEU A 332 -42.74 15.14 -46.80
N LEU A 333 -41.80 14.18 -46.86
CA LEU A 333 -40.33 14.33 -46.70
C LEU A 333 -39.60 14.67 -45.36
N GLY A 334 -38.44 14.02 -45.16
CA GLY A 334 -37.25 14.47 -44.38
C GLY A 334 -36.94 13.61 -43.14
N LEU A 335 -36.05 12.60 -43.09
CA LEU A 335 -34.60 12.47 -43.38
C LEU A 335 -33.67 13.24 -42.42
N LEU A 336 -32.62 12.53 -41.94
CA LEU A 336 -31.47 12.87 -41.05
C LEU A 336 -31.70 12.57 -39.56
N GLY A 337 -30.83 11.87 -38.81
CA GLY A 337 -29.49 11.35 -39.08
C GLY A 337 -28.49 11.74 -37.98
N LEU A 338 -27.93 10.73 -37.29
CA LEU A 338 -26.72 10.75 -36.43
C LEU A 338 -26.82 11.53 -35.10
N ARG A 339 -26.20 11.14 -33.97
CA ARG A 339 -24.86 10.53 -33.80
C ARG A 339 -24.68 9.95 -32.38
N ARG A 340 -23.85 8.89 -32.31
CA ARG A 340 -23.23 8.27 -31.12
C ARG A 340 -22.13 9.15 -30.49
N ARG A 341 -21.90 8.89 -29.18
CA ARG A 341 -20.65 8.97 -28.37
C ARG A 341 -19.90 10.30 -28.28
N ALA A 342 -19.80 10.82 -27.06
CA ALA A 342 -18.58 10.79 -26.25
C ALA A 342 -18.99 10.40 -24.83
#